data_AF-X1EEN0-F1
#
_entry.id   AF-X1EEN0-F1
#
_cell.length_a   1.000
_cell.length_b   1.000
_cell.length_c   1.000
_cell.angle_alpha   90.00
_cell.angle_beta   90.00
_cell.angle_gamma   90.00
#
_symmetry.space_group_name_H-M   'P 1'
#
loop_
_entity.id
_entity.type
_entity.pdbx_description
1 polymer ?
#
loop_
_entity_poly.entity_id
_entity_poly.type
_entity_poly.pdbx_seq_one_letter_code
_entity_poly.pdbx_strand_id
1 'polypeptide(L)'
;LILRDAVEDISPDLVKDIKRISRKIQLLKAQNKIPKMLPNGSIIKKIYRRYQELLRFHKALDYEDLIIEACSLINSNKNILQIYQKKCENLLVDEFQDMNPAEYTLIKLLAGNGNGLLVVGDDDQSIYTFRGSTPQIILGFTDDYINSEEKIMTACFRCPPKVLLGALGLIINNRHRRNKQLKPL
;
A
#
# COMPACT_ATOMS: atom_id res chain seq x y z
N LEU A 1 -12.39 -20.33 3.57
CA LEU A 1 -13.75 -20.78 3.97
C LEU A 1 -14.73 -19.64 3.73
N ILE A 2 -14.65 -18.53 4.49
CA ILE A 2 -15.58 -17.39 4.37
C ILE A 2 -15.73 -16.81 2.95
N LEU A 3 -14.64 -16.60 2.20
CA LEU A 3 -14.74 -16.11 0.81
C LEU A 3 -15.44 -17.12 -0.11
N ARG A 4 -15.26 -18.42 0.14
CA ARG A 4 -15.92 -19.46 -0.64
C ARG A 4 -17.42 -19.40 -0.43
N ASP A 5 -17.85 -19.32 0.82
CA ASP A 5 -19.26 -19.20 1.20
C ASP A 5 -19.89 -17.95 0.57
N ALA A 6 -19.17 -16.81 0.55
CA ALA A 6 -19.63 -15.61 -0.12
C ALA A 6 -19.77 -15.75 -1.65
N VAL A 7 -18.92 -16.55 -2.29
CA VAL A 7 -19.03 -16.85 -3.72
C VAL A 7 -20.19 -17.80 -3.97
N GLU A 8 -20.34 -18.84 -3.15
CA GLU A 8 -21.47 -19.80 -3.22
C GLU A 8 -22.82 -19.10 -3.04
N ASP A 9 -22.93 -18.16 -2.10
CA ASP A 9 -24.16 -17.39 -1.85
C ASP A 9 -24.58 -16.50 -3.05
N ILE A 10 -23.62 -16.03 -3.86
CA ILE A 10 -23.87 -15.03 -4.90
C ILE A 10 -23.84 -15.61 -6.30
N SER A 11 -22.92 -16.54 -6.58
CA SER A 11 -22.73 -17.19 -7.88
C SER A 11 -21.90 -18.47 -7.70
N PRO A 12 -22.55 -19.62 -7.42
CA PRO A 12 -21.88 -20.91 -7.21
C PRO A 12 -20.93 -21.32 -8.35
N ASP A 13 -21.28 -20.99 -9.60
CA ASP A 13 -20.45 -21.32 -10.78
C ASP A 13 -19.06 -20.68 -10.75
N LEU A 14 -18.88 -19.62 -9.96
CA LEU A 14 -17.61 -18.89 -9.82
C LEU A 14 -16.70 -19.45 -8.72
N VAL A 15 -17.11 -20.50 -7.99
CA VAL A 15 -16.25 -21.14 -6.97
C VAL A 15 -14.95 -21.67 -7.58
N LYS A 16 -14.99 -22.15 -8.83
CA LYS A 16 -13.79 -22.57 -9.58
C LYS A 16 -12.77 -21.43 -9.78
N ASP A 17 -13.23 -20.18 -9.78
CA ASP A 17 -12.45 -18.97 -9.98
C ASP A 17 -12.05 -18.28 -8.66
N ILE A 18 -12.25 -18.93 -7.51
CA ILE A 18 -12.09 -18.31 -6.18
C ILE A 18 -10.73 -17.64 -5.97
N LYS A 19 -9.64 -18.22 -6.49
CA LYS A 19 -8.29 -17.63 -6.38
C LYS A 19 -8.20 -16.29 -7.12
N ARG A 20 -8.80 -16.21 -8.31
CA ARG A 20 -8.84 -14.99 -9.13
C ARG A 20 -9.71 -13.92 -8.45
N ILE A 21 -10.84 -14.33 -7.88
CA ILE A 21 -11.74 -13.44 -7.13
C ILE A 21 -11.05 -12.91 -5.87
N SER A 22 -10.41 -13.77 -5.09
CA SER A 22 -9.64 -13.42 -3.90
C SER A 22 -8.58 -12.36 -4.24
N ARG A 23 -7.80 -12.60 -5.30
CA ARG A 23 -6.77 -11.67 -5.74
C ARG A 23 -7.34 -10.33 -6.21
N LYS A 24 -8.49 -10.35 -6.87
CA LYS A 24 -9.19 -9.12 -7.28
C LYS A 24 -9.67 -8.31 -6.08
N ILE A 25 -10.24 -8.97 -5.07
CA ILE A 25 -10.66 -8.30 -3.83
C ILE A 25 -9.45 -7.73 -3.08
N GLN A 26 -8.37 -8.50 -2.96
CA GLN A 26 -7.12 -8.02 -2.36
C GLN A 26 -6.60 -6.76 -3.04
N LEU A 27 -6.52 -6.73 -4.37
CA LEU A 27 -6.06 -5.54 -5.10
C LEU A 27 -7.01 -4.35 -4.96
N LEU A 28 -8.33 -4.60 -4.84
CA LEU A 28 -9.28 -3.53 -4.54
C LEU A 28 -9.04 -2.96 -3.14
N LYS A 29 -8.83 -3.82 -2.14
CA LYS A 29 -8.51 -3.40 -0.77
C LYS A 29 -7.21 -2.60 -0.70
N ALA A 30 -6.15 -3.06 -1.36
CA ALA A 30 -4.88 -2.34 -1.46
C ALA A 30 -5.03 -0.94 -2.08
N GLN A 31 -5.98 -0.76 -3.02
CA GLN A 31 -6.33 0.54 -3.60
C GLN A 31 -7.34 1.35 -2.77
N ASN A 32 -7.59 0.96 -1.52
CA ASN A 32 -8.59 1.55 -0.64
C ASN A 32 -10.01 1.58 -1.22
N LYS A 33 -10.35 0.61 -2.10
CA LYS A 33 -11.67 0.46 -2.71
C LYS A 33 -12.51 -0.52 -1.90
N ILE A 34 -13.54 0.01 -1.24
CA ILE A 34 -14.55 -0.78 -0.52
C ILE A 34 -15.80 -1.02 -1.39
N PRO A 35 -16.66 -2.01 -1.07
CA PRO A 35 -17.75 -2.42 -1.97
C PRO A 35 -18.66 -1.28 -2.43
N LYS A 36 -18.92 -0.28 -1.58
CA LYS A 36 -19.77 0.87 -1.91
C LYS A 36 -19.23 1.72 -3.07
N MET A 37 -17.91 1.73 -3.28
CA MET A 37 -17.23 2.50 -4.33
C MET A 37 -17.20 1.79 -5.68
N LEU A 38 -17.60 0.52 -5.74
CA LEU A 38 -17.58 -0.26 -6.97
C LEU A 38 -18.83 -0.01 -7.83
N PRO A 39 -18.75 -0.16 -9.16
CA PRO A 39 -19.89 0.03 -10.06
C PRO A 39 -21.10 -0.84 -9.67
N ASN A 40 -22.30 -0.27 -9.82
CA ASN A 40 -23.55 -1.00 -9.60
C ASN A 40 -23.69 -2.15 -10.61
N GLY A 41 -24.37 -3.22 -10.22
CA GLY A 41 -24.53 -4.44 -11.04
C GLY A 41 -23.30 -5.35 -11.11
N SER A 42 -22.12 -4.87 -10.68
CA SER A 42 -20.89 -5.66 -10.72
C SER A 42 -20.95 -6.91 -9.85
N ILE A 43 -20.65 -8.08 -10.43
CA ILE A 43 -20.63 -9.36 -9.69
C ILE A 43 -19.58 -9.34 -8.57
N ILE A 44 -18.41 -8.74 -8.82
CA ILE A 44 -17.36 -8.65 -7.80
C ILE A 44 -17.79 -7.75 -6.63
N LYS A 45 -18.62 -6.72 -6.88
CA LYS A 45 -19.20 -5.89 -5.81
C LYS A 45 -20.11 -6.70 -4.91
N LYS A 46 -20.99 -7.53 -5.49
CA LYS A 46 -21.91 -8.39 -4.74
C LYS A 46 -21.15 -9.41 -3.88
N ILE A 47 -20.18 -10.11 -4.49
CA ILE A 47 -19.34 -11.09 -3.79
C ILE A 47 -18.52 -10.42 -2.68
N TYR A 48 -17.85 -9.31 -2.99
CA TYR A 48 -17.04 -8.61 -1.99
C TYR A 48 -17.89 -8.06 -0.84
N ARG A 49 -19.07 -7.51 -1.12
CA ARG A 49 -20.01 -7.10 -0.06
C ARG A 49 -20.39 -8.28 0.83
N ARG A 50 -20.79 -9.40 0.23
CA ARG A 50 -21.17 -10.61 0.97
C ARG A 50 -20.00 -11.16 1.80
N TYR A 51 -18.80 -11.13 1.25
CA TYR A 51 -17.57 -11.53 1.94
C TYR A 51 -17.33 -10.68 3.21
N GLN A 52 -17.44 -9.35 3.11
CA GLN A 52 -17.32 -8.48 4.29
C GLN A 52 -18.46 -8.69 5.30
N GLU A 53 -19.68 -8.97 4.85
CA GLU A 53 -20.81 -9.29 5.74
C GLU A 53 -20.54 -10.56 6.56
N LEU A 54 -20.03 -11.62 5.91
CA LEU A 54 -19.69 -12.87 6.58
C LEU A 54 -18.49 -12.71 7.52
N LEU A 55 -17.45 -11.98 7.11
CA LEU A 55 -16.33 -11.65 8.01
C LEU A 55 -16.82 -10.98 9.30
N ARG A 56 -17.70 -9.97 9.17
CA ARG A 56 -18.30 -9.28 10.33
C ARG A 56 -19.16 -10.19 11.18
N PHE A 57 -19.97 -11.05 10.56
CA PHE A 57 -20.77 -12.05 11.27
C PHE A 57 -19.89 -12.96 12.13
N HIS A 58 -18.74 -13.37 11.61
CA HIS A 58 -17.76 -14.19 12.34
C HIS A 58 -16.83 -13.38 13.27
N LYS A 59 -17.02 -12.06 13.40
CA LYS A 59 -16.12 -11.15 14.15
C LYS A 59 -14.65 -11.31 13.71
N ALA A 60 -14.43 -11.52 12.42
CA ALA A 60 -13.13 -11.74 11.82
C ALA A 60 -12.74 -10.57 10.91
N LEU A 61 -11.44 -10.39 10.74
CA LEU A 61 -10.82 -9.49 9.77
C LEU A 61 -9.80 -10.30 8.97
N ASP A 62 -9.66 -9.99 7.68
CA ASP A 62 -8.47 -10.43 6.93
C ASP A 62 -7.35 -9.39 7.03
N TYR A 63 -6.19 -9.69 6.43
CA TYR A 63 -4.98 -8.87 6.58
C TYR A 63 -5.18 -7.45 6.06
N GLU A 64 -5.81 -7.29 4.89
CA GLU A 64 -6.06 -5.99 4.32
C GLU A 64 -7.14 -5.20 5.10
N ASP A 65 -8.10 -5.89 5.73
CA ASP A 65 -9.08 -5.25 6.61
C ASP A 65 -8.44 -4.60 7.84
N LEU A 66 -7.31 -5.09 8.34
CA LEU A 66 -6.60 -4.45 9.47
C LEU A 66 -6.28 -2.98 9.16
N ILE A 67 -5.82 -2.69 7.95
CA ILE A 67 -5.46 -1.34 7.51
C ILE A 67 -6.71 -0.52 7.23
N ILE A 68 -7.68 -1.09 6.50
CA ILE A 68 -8.90 -0.37 6.11
C ILE A 68 -9.73 0.01 7.34
N GLU A 69 -9.91 -0.91 8.29
CA GLU A 69 -10.69 -0.67 9.50
C GLU A 69 -9.94 0.27 10.46
N ALA A 70 -8.60 0.20 10.54
CA ALA A 70 -7.81 1.19 11.28
C ALA A 70 -7.99 2.61 10.72
N CYS A 71 -7.89 2.76 9.40
CA CYS A 71 -8.17 4.03 8.71
C CYS A 71 -9.59 4.52 8.99
N SER A 72 -10.59 3.64 8.90
CA SER A 72 -11.99 3.97 9.16
C SER A 72 -12.20 4.45 10.60
N LEU A 73 -11.63 3.74 11.59
CA LEU A 73 -11.72 4.09 13.00
C LEU A 73 -11.06 5.44 13.32
N ILE A 74 -9.83 5.63 12.85
CA ILE A 74 -9.06 6.85 13.07
C ILE A 74 -9.76 8.05 12.43
N ASN A 75 -10.23 7.91 11.19
CA ASN A 75 -10.87 9.01 10.46
C ASN A 75 -12.26 9.38 11.01
N SER A 76 -12.98 8.42 11.60
CA SER A 76 -14.30 8.67 12.19
C SER A 76 -14.27 9.22 13.61
N ASN A 77 -13.11 9.19 14.29
CA ASN A 77 -12.98 9.63 15.67
C ASN A 77 -11.76 10.53 15.87
N LYS A 78 -12.02 11.85 15.94
CA LYS A 78 -10.97 12.87 16.14
C LYS A 78 -10.14 12.67 17.41
N ASN A 79 -10.73 12.15 18.49
CA ASN A 79 -9.98 11.89 19.72
C ASN A 79 -8.97 10.76 19.53
N ILE A 80 -9.37 9.69 18.83
CA ILE A 80 -8.46 8.59 18.48
C ILE A 80 -7.36 9.09 17.55
N LEU A 81 -7.70 9.86 16.52
CA LEU A 81 -6.72 10.49 15.63
C LEU A 81 -5.68 11.29 16.40
N GLN A 82 -6.09 12.18 17.30
CA GLN A 82 -5.17 12.99 18.11
C GLN A 82 -4.26 12.13 19.00
N ILE A 83 -4.80 11.07 19.60
CA ILE A 83 -4.00 10.15 20.42
C ILE A 83 -2.89 9.50 19.58
N TYR A 84 -3.22 9.01 18.39
CA TYR A 84 -2.25 8.32 17.54
C TYR A 84 -1.28 9.28 16.86
N GLN A 85 -1.71 10.46 16.42
CA GLN A 85 -0.80 11.51 15.92
C GLN A 85 0.20 11.93 17.00
N LYS A 86 -0.24 12.09 18.25
CA LYS A 86 0.65 12.38 19.38
C LYS A 86 1.64 11.25 19.66
N LYS A 87 1.21 9.99 19.52
CA LYS A 87 2.12 8.83 19.67
C LYS A 87 3.10 8.70 18.51
N CYS A 88 2.72 9.16 17.33
CA CYS A 88 3.51 9.12 16.09
C CYS A 88 4.13 10.49 15.77
N GLU A 89 4.49 11.28 16.79
CA GLU A 89 5.12 12.60 16.61
C GLU A 89 6.43 12.51 15.79
N ASN A 90 7.13 11.39 15.91
CA ASN A 90 8.25 11.03 15.03
C ASN A 90 7.92 9.68 14.38
N LEU A 91 7.58 9.70 13.10
CA LEU A 91 7.17 8.52 12.33
C LEU A 91 8.22 8.21 11.28
N LEU A 92 8.90 7.07 11.44
CA LEU A 92 9.87 6.56 10.48
C LEU A 92 9.25 5.43 9.69
N VAL A 93 9.34 5.51 8.37
CA VAL A 93 8.77 4.52 7.45
C VAL A 93 9.85 4.05 6.48
N ASP A 94 10.21 2.78 6.56
CA ASP A 94 11.17 2.14 5.65
C ASP A 94 10.43 1.44 4.49
N GLU A 95 11.16 1.09 3.44
CA GLU A 95 10.66 0.41 2.23
C GLU A 95 9.44 1.10 1.58
N PHE A 96 9.46 2.44 1.59
CA PHE A 96 8.32 3.27 1.19
C PHE A 96 7.90 3.08 -0.28
N GLN A 97 8.80 2.59 -1.13
CA GLN A 97 8.51 2.28 -2.54
C GLN A 97 7.47 1.15 -2.72
N ASP A 98 7.33 0.27 -1.72
CA ASP A 98 6.46 -0.92 -1.79
C ASP A 98 5.13 -0.72 -1.06
N MET A 99 4.81 0.51 -0.67
CA MET A 99 3.50 0.83 -0.12
C MET A 99 2.39 0.74 -1.15
N ASN A 100 1.23 0.27 -0.71
CA ASN A 100 -0.03 0.42 -1.43
C ASN A 100 -0.82 1.66 -0.97
N PRO A 101 -1.81 2.12 -1.77
CA PRO A 101 -2.62 3.29 -1.42
C PRO A 101 -3.35 3.23 -0.07
N ALA A 102 -3.77 2.05 0.39
CA ALA A 102 -4.43 1.90 1.69
C ALA A 102 -3.44 2.09 2.85
N GLU A 103 -2.25 1.50 2.76
CA GLU A 103 -1.16 1.71 3.72
C GLU A 103 -0.74 3.18 3.76
N TYR A 104 -0.57 3.80 2.59
CA TYR A 104 -0.20 5.21 2.52
C TYR A 104 -1.27 6.12 3.11
N THR A 105 -2.55 5.77 2.97
CA THR A 105 -3.65 6.48 3.63
C THR A 105 -3.49 6.46 5.15
N LEU A 106 -3.10 5.32 5.73
CA LEU A 106 -2.84 5.21 7.17
C LEU A 106 -1.68 6.10 7.59
N ILE A 107 -0.57 6.08 6.84
CA ILE A 107 0.59 6.95 7.11
C ILE A 107 0.18 8.43 7.09
N LYS A 108 -0.62 8.87 6.10
CA LYS A 108 -1.11 10.25 6.04
C LYS A 108 -1.98 10.64 7.24
N LEU A 109 -2.85 9.74 7.71
CA LEU A 109 -3.64 9.98 8.92
C LEU A 109 -2.74 10.15 10.16
N LEU A 110 -1.73 9.27 10.31
CA LEU A 110 -0.82 9.27 11.45
C LEU A 110 0.17 10.45 11.44
N ALA A 111 0.68 10.82 10.26
CA ALA A 111 1.65 11.89 10.09
C ALA A 111 1.02 13.30 10.14
N GLY A 112 -0.29 13.42 9.87
CA GLY A 112 -0.98 14.70 9.87
C GLY A 112 -0.40 15.66 8.84
N ASN A 113 0.24 16.74 9.29
CA ASN A 113 0.89 17.72 8.40
C ASN A 113 2.29 17.29 7.92
N GLY A 114 2.78 16.11 8.33
CA GLY A 114 4.09 15.58 7.96
C GLY A 114 5.23 16.01 8.89
N ASN A 115 4.94 16.78 9.96
CA ASN A 115 5.97 17.12 10.94
C ASN A 115 6.46 15.85 11.65
N GLY A 116 7.77 15.59 11.59
CA GLY A 116 8.38 14.39 12.17
C GLY A 116 8.19 13.12 11.34
N LEU A 117 7.64 13.20 10.12
CA LEU A 117 7.60 12.09 9.18
C LEU A 117 8.93 11.99 8.43
N LEU A 118 9.59 10.83 8.53
CA LEU A 118 10.73 10.46 7.71
C LEU A 118 10.38 9.18 6.95
N VAL A 119 10.48 9.24 5.62
CA VAL A 119 10.32 8.07 4.76
C VAL A 119 11.64 7.73 4.10
N VAL A 120 11.92 6.43 3.97
CA VAL A 120 13.10 5.89 3.30
C VAL A 120 12.63 4.87 2.28
N GLY A 121 13.23 4.89 1.10
CA GLY A 121 12.93 3.91 0.06
C GLY A 121 13.73 4.14 -1.22
N ASP A 122 13.62 3.18 -2.12
CA ASP A 122 14.30 3.16 -3.40
C ASP A 122 13.31 2.74 -4.50
N ASP A 123 12.92 3.67 -5.38
CA ASP A 123 11.99 3.40 -6.49
C ASP A 123 12.50 2.33 -7.48
N ASP A 124 13.82 2.14 -7.60
CA ASP A 124 14.41 1.07 -8.43
C ASP A 124 14.22 -0.32 -7.79
N GLN A 125 13.84 -0.39 -6.52
CA GLN A 125 13.61 -1.63 -5.76
C GLN A 125 12.12 -1.98 -5.56
N SER A 126 11.20 -1.21 -6.16
CA SER A 126 9.77 -1.52 -6.10
C SER A 126 9.44 -2.81 -6.85
N ILE A 127 9.18 -3.90 -6.11
CA ILE A 127 8.88 -5.23 -6.69
C ILE A 127 7.51 -5.78 -6.28
N TYR A 128 6.78 -5.12 -5.39
CA TYR A 128 5.49 -5.61 -4.87
C TYR A 128 4.25 -5.09 -5.62
N THR A 129 4.39 -4.59 -6.85
CA THR A 129 3.24 -4.04 -7.62
C THR A 129 2.14 -5.08 -7.82
N PHE A 130 2.50 -6.36 -7.89
CA PHE A 130 1.55 -7.47 -7.95
C PHE A 130 0.68 -7.58 -6.68
N ARG A 131 1.04 -6.98 -5.56
CA ARG A 131 0.21 -6.87 -4.34
C ARG A 131 -0.52 -5.53 -4.24
N GLY A 132 -0.39 -4.67 -5.24
CA GLY A 132 -1.03 -3.35 -5.28
C GLY A 132 -0.14 -2.21 -4.79
N SER A 133 1.15 -2.45 -4.54
CA SER A 133 2.11 -1.37 -4.30
C SER A 133 2.29 -0.50 -5.55
N THR A 134 2.71 0.74 -5.35
CA THR A 134 2.86 1.67 -6.45
C THR A 134 4.02 2.66 -6.16
N PRO A 135 5.11 2.64 -6.95
CA PRO A 135 6.27 3.54 -6.72
C PRO A 135 5.91 5.02 -6.87
N GLN A 136 4.75 5.32 -7.47
CA GLN A 136 4.18 6.66 -7.53
C GLN A 136 4.01 7.31 -6.15
N ILE A 137 3.83 6.52 -5.08
CA ILE A 137 3.74 7.05 -3.71
C ILE A 137 5.06 7.71 -3.29
N ILE A 138 6.20 7.03 -3.46
CA ILE A 138 7.50 7.61 -3.11
C ILE A 138 7.90 8.71 -4.09
N LEU A 139 7.58 8.54 -5.38
CA LEU A 139 7.90 9.54 -6.42
C LEU A 139 7.14 10.86 -6.19
N GLY A 140 5.88 10.80 -5.74
CA GLY A 140 5.01 11.95 -5.46
C GLY A 140 5.07 12.46 -4.02
N PHE A 141 5.99 11.95 -3.18
CA PHE A 141 6.04 12.33 -1.76
C PHE A 141 6.21 13.84 -1.55
N THR A 142 7.05 14.48 -2.36
CA THR A 142 7.31 15.93 -2.28
C THR A 142 6.12 16.78 -2.71
N ASP A 143 5.19 16.21 -3.49
CA ASP A 143 3.94 16.89 -3.88
C ASP A 143 2.92 16.86 -2.72
N ASP A 144 2.88 15.75 -1.98
CA ASP A 144 2.01 15.60 -0.80
C ASP A 144 2.55 16.38 0.42
N TYR A 145 3.88 16.54 0.54
CA TYR A 145 4.55 17.26 1.62
C TYR A 145 5.52 18.32 1.07
N ILE A 146 4.99 19.48 0.69
CA ILE A 146 5.74 20.55 0.00
C ILE A 146 6.94 21.12 0.78
N ASN A 147 6.92 21.02 2.11
CA ASN A 147 8.00 21.49 2.98
C ASN A 147 9.01 20.37 3.33
N SER A 148 8.91 19.20 2.69
CA SER A 148 9.82 18.09 2.91
C SER A 148 11.22 18.39 2.36
N GLU A 149 12.24 17.87 3.03
CA GLU A 149 13.62 17.87 2.53
C GLU A 149 13.91 16.50 1.90
N GLU A 150 14.37 16.49 0.65
CA GLU A 150 14.82 15.27 -0.01
C GLU A 150 16.34 15.11 0.11
N LYS A 151 16.79 13.93 0.56
CA LYS A 151 18.20 13.54 0.55
C LYS A 151 18.41 12.26 -0.25
N ILE A 152 19.20 12.37 -1.32
CA ILE A 152 19.59 11.23 -2.16
C ILE A 152 20.93 10.69 -1.67
N MET A 153 20.94 9.45 -1.20
CA MET A 153 22.18 8.75 -0.82
C MET A 153 22.77 8.03 -2.03
N THR A 154 23.93 8.50 -2.50
CA THR A 154 24.57 7.93 -3.70
C THR A 154 25.67 6.92 -3.39
N ALA A 155 26.15 6.85 -2.15
CA ALA A 155 27.28 5.99 -1.81
C ALA A 155 26.80 4.56 -1.50
N CYS A 156 27.35 3.57 -2.22
CA CYS A 156 27.08 2.17 -1.97
C CYS A 156 28.15 1.59 -1.03
N PHE A 157 27.75 1.28 0.20
CA PHE A 157 28.62 0.67 1.21
C PHE A 157 28.61 -0.87 1.18
N ARG A 158 27.68 -1.48 0.42
CA ARG A 158 27.43 -2.93 0.44
C ARG A 158 28.17 -3.69 -0.66
N CYS A 159 28.16 -3.17 -1.89
CA CYS A 159 28.55 -3.91 -3.08
C CYS A 159 29.94 -3.48 -3.60
N PRO A 160 30.81 -4.42 -4.01
CA PRO A 160 32.04 -4.07 -4.72
C PRO A 160 31.76 -3.34 -6.04
N PRO A 161 32.69 -2.51 -6.55
CA PRO A 161 32.49 -1.72 -7.77
C PRO A 161 31.97 -2.54 -8.97
N LYS A 162 32.49 -3.75 -9.19
CA LYS A 162 32.08 -4.60 -10.31
C LYS A 162 30.60 -4.99 -10.25
N VAL A 163 30.09 -5.31 -9.06
CA VAL A 163 28.67 -5.69 -8.86
C VAL A 163 27.78 -4.47 -9.07
N LEU A 164 28.17 -3.32 -8.49
CA LEU A 164 27.40 -2.09 -8.60
C LEU A 164 27.30 -1.62 -10.06
N LEU A 165 28.40 -1.63 -10.80
CA LEU A 165 28.41 -1.24 -12.22
C LEU A 165 27.55 -2.17 -13.08
N GLY A 166 27.54 -3.47 -12.80
CA GLY A 166 26.65 -4.42 -13.47
C GLY A 166 25.17 -4.09 -13.22
N ALA A 167 24.79 -3.83 -11.96
CA ALA A 167 23.43 -3.43 -11.61
C ALA A 167 23.03 -2.09 -12.26
N LEU A 168 23.94 -1.10 -12.28
CA LEU A 168 23.71 0.19 -12.93
C LEU A 168 23.51 0.07 -14.44
N GLY A 169 24.25 -0.83 -15.10
CA GLY A 169 24.08 -1.13 -16.52
C GLY A 169 22.73 -1.75 -16.87
N LEU A 170 22.10 -2.45 -15.92
CA LEU A 170 20.74 -2.96 -16.08
C LEU A 170 19.69 -1.87 -15.85
N ILE A 171 19.76 -1.18 -14.71
CA ILE A 171 18.70 -0.28 -14.25
C ILE A 171 18.54 0.97 -15.12
N ILE A 172 19.59 1.37 -15.85
CA ILE A 172 19.55 2.53 -16.76
C ILE A 172 18.52 2.38 -17.89
N ASN A 173 18.07 1.16 -18.19
CA ASN A 173 17.08 0.89 -19.22
C ASN A 173 15.63 1.20 -18.76
N ASN A 174 15.39 1.44 -17.47
CA ASN A 174 14.08 1.78 -16.93
C ASN A 174 13.72 3.25 -17.20
N ARG A 175 12.50 3.52 -17.71
CA ARG A 175 12.06 4.85 -18.13
C ARG A 175 11.49 5.74 -17.01
N HIS A 176 10.89 5.13 -16.00
CA HIS A 176 10.19 5.84 -14.92
C HIS A 176 10.92 5.60 -13.61
N ARG A 177 11.91 6.44 -13.33
CA ARG A 177 12.73 6.38 -12.12
C ARG A 177 13.22 7.76 -11.72
N ARG A 178 13.53 7.94 -10.43
CA ARG A 178 14.31 9.08 -9.95
C ARG A 178 15.71 9.02 -10.57
N ASN A 179 16.18 10.15 -11.09
CA ASN A 179 17.54 10.23 -11.59
C ASN A 179 18.52 10.23 -10.41
N LYS A 180 19.24 9.13 -10.24
CA LYS A 180 20.26 8.97 -9.20
C LYS A 180 21.42 8.13 -9.72
N GLN A 181 22.63 8.52 -9.33
CA GLN A 181 23.86 7.85 -9.74
C GLN A 181 24.57 7.29 -8.52
N LEU A 182 24.46 5.98 -8.30
CA LEU A 182 25.18 5.31 -7.23
C LEU A 182 26.67 5.24 -7.56
N LYS A 183 27.51 5.40 -6.54
CA LYS A 183 28.98 5.33 -6.61
C LYS A 183 29.49 4.33 -5.58
N PRO A 184 30.48 3.48 -5.92
CA PRO A 184 31.15 2.70 -4.91
C PRO A 184 31.91 3.64 -3.96
N LEU A 185 32.10 3.22 -2.71
CA LEU A 185 33.17 3.78 -1.88
C LEU A 185 34.54 3.26 -2.31
#